data_AF-A0A963PT53-F1
#
_entry.id   AF-A0A963PT53-F1
#
_cell.length_a   1.000
_cell.length_b   1.000
_cell.length_c   1.000
_cell.angle_alpha   90.00
_cell.angle_beta   90.00
_cell.angle_gamma   90.00
#
_symmetry.space_group_name_H-M   'P 1'
#
loop_
_entity.id
_entity.type
_entity.pdbx_description
1 polymer ?
#
loop_
_entity_poly.entity_id
_entity_poly.type
_entity_poly.pdbx_seq_one_letter_code
_entity_poly.pdbx_strand_id
1 'polypeptide(L)'
;LLVVGGAGSLFVAPGVQLVDTPAFTDHVPPFVVPGARAARDELTRIQAETELDWTMISPAGGGFQAAPQGRYRLGGDELLMDGAAPADIAVADLALAIVDEIEQPQHIRKRFTAAH
;
A
#
# COMPACT_ATOMS: atom_id res chain seq x y z
N LEU A 1 -16.17 3.28 -2.46
CA LEU A 1 -15.62 2.21 -1.60
C LEU A 1 -14.14 2.50 -1.39
N LEU A 2 -13.64 2.57 -0.15
CA LEU A 2 -12.21 2.69 0.12
C LEU A 2 -11.71 1.42 0.80
N VAL A 3 -10.65 0.82 0.27
CA VAL A 3 -10.06 -0.42 0.78
C VAL A 3 -8.62 -0.15 1.22
N VAL A 4 -8.28 -0.58 2.43
CA VAL A 4 -6.88 -0.64 2.87
C VAL A 4 -6.32 -1.99 2.45
N GLY A 5 -5.39 -1.97 1.51
CA GLY A 5 -4.71 -3.16 0.99
C GLY A 5 -3.47 -3.52 1.83
N GLY A 6 -2.49 -4.14 1.17
CA GLY A 6 -1.19 -4.47 1.77
C GLY A 6 -0.03 -3.94 0.94
N ALA A 7 1.09 -3.64 1.60
CA ALA A 7 2.33 -3.22 0.92
C ALA A 7 2.84 -4.28 -0.08
N GLY A 8 2.49 -5.55 0.14
CA GLY A 8 2.89 -6.67 -0.71
C GLY A 8 2.51 -6.53 -2.19
N SER A 9 1.49 -5.75 -2.52
CA SER A 9 1.07 -5.50 -3.92
C SER A 9 1.84 -4.36 -4.61
N LEU A 10 2.72 -3.65 -3.90
CA LEU A 10 3.54 -2.58 -4.50
C LEU A 10 4.66 -3.19 -5.34
N PHE A 11 4.96 -2.56 -6.48
CA PHE A 11 6.04 -2.99 -7.36
C PHE A 11 7.40 -2.50 -6.86
N VAL A 12 8.36 -3.42 -6.77
CA VAL A 12 9.79 -3.11 -6.49
C VAL A 12 10.63 -3.01 -7.76
N ALA A 13 10.11 -3.55 -8.86
CA ALA A 13 10.65 -3.48 -10.21
C ALA A 13 9.50 -3.76 -11.21
N PRO A 14 9.68 -3.49 -12.51
CA PRO A 14 8.67 -3.81 -13.52
C PRO A 14 8.21 -5.28 -13.45
N GLY A 15 6.93 -5.49 -13.14
CA GLY A 15 6.34 -6.84 -13.03
C GLY A 15 6.72 -7.62 -11.77
N VAL A 16 7.47 -7.04 -10.83
CA VAL A 16 7.89 -7.69 -9.58
C VAL A 16 7.24 -6.98 -8.39
N GLN A 17 6.33 -7.67 -7.71
CA GLN A 17 5.67 -7.16 -6.51
C GLN A 17 6.38 -7.62 -5.23
N LEU A 18 6.37 -6.76 -4.20
CA LEU A 18 7.07 -6.99 -2.94
C LEU A 18 6.79 -8.36 -2.33
N VAL A 19 5.54 -8.81 -2.34
CA VAL A 19 5.10 -10.08 -1.72
C VAL A 19 5.76 -11.33 -2.30
N ASP A 20 6.30 -11.24 -3.52
CA ASP A 20 6.96 -12.36 -4.21
C ASP A 20 8.49 -12.29 -4.09
N THR A 21 9.03 -11.28 -3.42
CA THR A 21 10.47 -11.10 -3.26
C THR A 21 11.00 -11.87 -2.04
N PRO A 22 12.26 -12.35 -2.08
CA PRO A 22 12.96 -12.87 -0.89
C PRO A 22 13.05 -11.85 0.24
N ALA A 23 13.17 -10.56 -0.11
CA ALA A 23 13.17 -9.46 0.86
C ALA A 23 11.90 -9.44 1.72
N PHE A 24 10.77 -9.93 1.19
CA PHE A 24 9.54 -10.12 1.96
C PHE A 24 9.45 -11.53 2.56
N THR A 25 9.53 -12.58 1.73
CA THR A 25 9.21 -13.95 2.17
C THR A 25 10.16 -14.50 3.23
N ASP A 26 11.41 -14.04 3.22
CA ASP A 26 12.45 -14.55 4.13
C ASP A 26 12.47 -13.77 5.45
N HIS A 27 11.83 -12.59 5.49
CA HIS A 27 11.88 -11.65 6.62
C HIS A 27 10.56 -11.55 7.40
N VAL A 28 9.45 -12.08 6.86
CA VAL A 28 8.18 -12.20 7.59
C VAL A 28 7.96 -13.62 8.08
N PRO A 29 7.22 -13.82 9.20
CA PRO A 29 6.80 -15.15 9.60
C PRO A 29 6.04 -15.86 8.45
N PRO A 30 6.30 -17.15 8.16
CA PRO A 30 5.72 -17.84 7.00
C PRO A 30 4.19 -17.78 6.91
N PHE A 31 3.50 -17.73 8.05
CA PHE A 31 2.04 -17.64 8.11
C PHE A 31 1.48 -16.29 7.60
N VAL A 32 2.32 -15.25 7.47
CA VAL A 32 1.93 -13.93 6.96
C VAL A 32 1.81 -13.92 5.44
N VAL A 33 2.65 -14.70 4.74
CA VAL A 33 2.76 -14.69 3.27
C VAL A 33 1.41 -14.97 2.58
N PRO A 34 0.62 -15.99 2.99
CA PRO A 34 -0.70 -16.22 2.38
C PRO A 34 -1.65 -15.02 2.52
N GLY A 35 -1.66 -14.35 3.67
CA GLY A 35 -2.48 -13.16 3.90
C GLY A 35 -2.05 -11.98 3.05
N ALA A 36 -0.75 -11.74 2.92
CA ALA A 36 -0.22 -10.69 2.05
C ALA A 36 -0.53 -10.95 0.56
N ARG A 37 -0.47 -12.21 0.11
CA ARG A 37 -0.88 -12.59 -1.24
C ARG A 37 -2.38 -12.41 -1.45
N ALA A 38 -3.20 -12.79 -0.48
CA ALA A 38 -4.64 -12.56 -0.54
C ALA A 38 -5.00 -11.07 -0.68
N ALA A 39 -4.27 -10.16 -0.02
CA ALA A 39 -4.44 -8.72 -0.18
C ALA A 39 -4.07 -8.23 -1.60
N ARG A 40 -3.02 -8.78 -2.23
CA ARG A 40 -2.71 -8.54 -3.65
C ARG A 40 -3.79 -9.11 -4.58
N ASP A 41 -4.29 -10.30 -4.27
CA ASP A 41 -5.33 -10.95 -5.08
C ASP A 41 -6.65 -10.15 -4.98
N GLU A 42 -6.93 -9.51 -3.84
CA GLU A 42 -8.04 -8.56 -3.71
C GLU A 42 -7.87 -7.32 -4.58
N LEU A 43 -6.65 -6.76 -4.69
CA LEU A 43 -6.39 -5.69 -5.66
C LEU A 43 -6.72 -6.15 -7.09
N THR A 44 -6.36 -7.37 -7.45
CA THR A 44 -6.69 -7.93 -8.78
C THR A 44 -8.19 -8.04 -8.97
N ARG A 45 -8.94 -8.47 -7.94
CA ARG A 45 -10.41 -8.55 -7.99
C ARG A 45 -11.05 -7.18 -8.14
N ILE A 46 -10.69 -6.22 -7.31
CA ILE A 46 -11.30 -4.88 -7.34
C ILE A 46 -10.94 -4.12 -8.62
N GLN A 47 -9.79 -4.40 -9.25
CA GLN A 47 -9.47 -3.84 -10.56
C GLN A 47 -10.44 -4.27 -11.68
N ALA A 48 -11.14 -5.40 -11.51
CA ALA A 48 -12.18 -5.85 -12.44
C ALA A 48 -13.58 -5.33 -12.09
N GLU A 49 -13.75 -4.61 -10.98
CA GLU A 49 -15.02 -4.00 -10.57
C GLU A 49 -15.38 -2.83 -11.50
N THR A 50 -16.64 -2.80 -11.95
CA THR A 50 -17.12 -1.84 -12.96
C THR A 50 -18.22 -0.90 -12.48
N GLU A 51 -18.90 -1.23 -11.39
CA GLU A 51 -20.04 -0.48 -10.87
C GLU A 51 -19.64 0.50 -9.78
N LEU A 52 -18.69 0.13 -8.93
CA LEU A 52 -18.29 0.93 -7.79
C LEU A 52 -17.16 1.91 -8.12
N ASP A 53 -17.26 3.12 -7.57
CA ASP A 53 -16.13 4.03 -7.45
C ASP A 53 -15.27 3.60 -6.26
N TRP A 54 -14.32 2.70 -6.56
CA TRP A 54 -13.41 2.14 -5.58
C TRP A 54 -12.07 2.88 -5.56
N THR A 55 -11.45 2.95 -4.40
CA THR A 55 -10.05 3.36 -4.23
C THR A 55 -9.38 2.36 -3.31
N MET A 56 -8.16 1.94 -3.64
CA MET A 56 -7.33 1.13 -2.74
C MET A 56 -6.09 1.90 -2.30
N ILE A 57 -5.81 1.93 -1.01
CA ILE A 57 -4.53 2.41 -0.49
C ILE A 57 -3.69 1.22 -0.02
N SER A 58 -2.52 1.03 -0.63
CA SER A 58 -1.49 0.12 -0.13
C SER A 58 -0.63 0.87 0.90
N PRO A 59 -0.52 0.40 2.15
CA PRO A 59 0.38 0.99 3.14
C PRO A 59 1.86 0.94 2.72
N ALA A 60 2.70 1.73 3.39
CA ALA A 60 4.14 1.74 3.17
C ALA A 60 4.79 0.37 3.46
N GLY A 61 5.84 0.02 2.71
CA GLY A 61 6.53 -1.27 2.87
C GLY A 61 7.56 -1.32 4.00
N GLY A 62 8.00 -0.16 4.51
CA GLY A 62 8.93 -0.05 5.64
C GLY A 62 8.29 -0.32 7.01
N GLY A 63 6.96 -0.50 7.05
CA GLY A 63 6.22 -0.78 8.27
C GLY A 63 5.62 0.47 8.92
N PHE A 64 5.10 0.27 10.13
CA PHE A 64 4.37 1.30 10.87
C PHE A 64 5.20 1.91 12.00
N GLN A 65 5.27 3.24 12.04
CA GLN A 65 5.82 4.01 13.14
C GLN A 65 4.75 4.43 14.14
N ALA A 66 5.15 4.63 15.40
CA ALA A 66 4.24 5.07 16.45
C ALA A 66 3.95 6.58 16.40
N ALA A 67 4.98 7.40 16.15
CA ALA A 67 4.86 8.85 16.20
C ALA A 67 4.47 9.43 14.83
N PRO A 68 3.40 10.24 14.74
CA PRO A 68 3.04 10.93 13.51
C PRO A 68 4.06 12.02 13.15
N GLN A 69 4.28 12.21 11.85
CA GLN A 69 4.99 13.35 11.28
C GLN A 69 4.03 14.46 10.81
N GLY A 70 2.73 14.18 10.69
CA GLY A 70 1.73 15.12 10.19
C GLY A 70 1.84 15.41 8.70
N ARG A 71 2.60 14.59 7.97
CA ARG A 71 2.85 14.70 6.53
C ARG A 71 3.15 13.33 5.94
N TYR A 72 2.91 13.19 4.66
CA TYR A 72 3.20 12.00 3.88
C TYR A 72 3.44 12.38 2.40
N ARG A 73 4.06 11.48 1.65
CA ARG A 73 4.19 11.53 0.19
C ARG A 73 3.25 10.51 -0.42
N LEU A 74 2.66 10.86 -1.55
CA LEU A 74 1.80 9.95 -2.32
C LEU A 74 2.59 9.29 -3.44
N GLY A 75 2.24 8.05 -3.73
CA GLY A 75 2.71 7.28 -4.87
C GLY A 75 1.56 6.51 -5.53
N GLY A 76 1.82 5.94 -6.70
CA GLY A 76 0.88 5.06 -7.38
C GLY A 76 1.10 3.60 -7.01
N ASP A 77 1.66 2.86 -7.97
CA ASP A 77 1.80 1.41 -7.88
C ASP A 77 3.16 0.93 -7.32
N GLU A 78 4.14 1.82 -7.27
CA GLU A 78 5.52 1.52 -6.91
C GLU A 78 5.74 1.63 -5.40
N LEU A 79 6.64 0.81 -4.87
CA LEU A 79 7.09 0.90 -3.49
C LEU A 79 7.83 2.23 -3.27
N LEU A 80 7.32 3.08 -2.36
CA LEU A 80 8.02 4.30 -1.98
C LEU A 80 9.25 3.96 -1.13
N MET A 81 10.39 4.50 -1.52
CA MET A 81 11.67 4.33 -0.85
C MET A 81 12.01 5.58 -0.01
N ASP A 82 12.78 5.38 1.05
CA ASP A 82 13.56 6.38 1.76
C ASP A 82 15.05 5.99 1.68
N GLY A 83 15.77 6.63 0.76
CA GLY A 83 17.12 6.24 0.39
C GLY A 83 17.17 4.80 -0.15
N ALA A 84 17.91 3.94 0.55
CA ALA A 84 18.11 2.54 0.17
C ALA A 84 17.09 1.58 0.79
N ALA A 85 16.19 2.05 1.66
CA ALA A 85 15.21 1.24 2.36
C ALA A 85 13.79 1.59 1.92
N PRO A 86 12.82 0.66 2.04
CA PRO A 86 11.40 1.00 1.91
C PRO A 86 11.02 2.07 2.95
N ALA A 87 10.32 3.12 2.51
CA ALA A 87 9.84 4.15 3.42
C ALA A 87 8.79 3.57 4.38
N ASP A 88 8.71 4.12 5.58
CA ASP A 88 7.72 3.78 6.60
C ASP A 88 6.55 4.77 6.59
N ILE A 89 5.57 4.54 7.47
CA ILE A 89 4.50 5.50 7.73
C ILE A 89 3.97 5.35 9.16
N ALA A 90 3.56 6.45 9.79
CA ALA A 90 2.81 6.35 11.04
C ALA A 90 1.34 6.01 10.75
N VAL A 91 0.70 5.22 11.63
CA VAL A 91 -0.73 4.86 11.45
C VAL A 91 -1.61 6.11 11.34
N ALA A 92 -1.32 7.15 12.13
CA ALA A 92 -2.04 8.42 12.09
C ALA A 92 -1.85 9.17 10.75
N ASP A 93 -0.66 9.11 10.14
CA ASP A 93 -0.43 9.76 8.83
C ASP A 93 -1.04 8.96 7.67
N LEU A 94 -1.11 7.63 7.78
CA LEU A 94 -1.89 6.81 6.85
C LEU A 94 -3.38 7.15 6.95
N ALA A 95 -3.90 7.37 8.16
CA ALA A 95 -5.27 7.80 8.37
C ALA A 95 -5.53 9.19 7.77
N LEU A 96 -4.57 10.12 7.85
CA LEU A 96 -4.66 11.41 7.15
C LEU A 96 -4.76 11.22 5.64
N ALA A 97 -3.90 10.39 5.03
CA ALA A 97 -3.98 10.10 3.59
C ALA A 97 -5.33 9.49 3.16
N ILE A 98 -5.94 8.67 4.02
CA ILE A 98 -7.28 8.12 3.80
C ILE A 98 -8.35 9.21 3.86
N VAL A 99 -8.31 10.07 4.88
CA VAL A 99 -9.28 11.17 5.04
C VAL A 99 -9.17 12.15 3.88
N ASP A 100 -7.95 12.53 3.50
CA ASP A 100 -7.71 13.46 2.39
C ASP A 100 -8.25 12.91 1.06
N GLU A 101 -8.09 11.61 0.79
CA GLU A 101 -8.67 10.96 -0.39
C GLU A 101 -10.22 10.88 -0.33
N ILE A 102 -10.81 10.76 0.86
CA ILE A 102 -12.28 10.79 1.01
C ILE A 102 -12.82 12.20 0.77
N GLU A 103 -12.16 13.22 1.30
CA GLU A 103 -12.59 14.62 1.19
C GLU A 103 -12.34 15.19 -0.21
N GLN A 104 -11.23 14.82 -0.86
CA GLN A 104 -10.83 15.32 -2.17
C GLN A 104 -10.35 14.18 -3.08
N PRO A 105 -11.26 13.33 -3.59
CA PRO A 105 -10.88 12.10 -4.29
C PRO A 105 -10.00 12.34 -5.52
N GLN A 106 -8.79 11.76 -5.53
CA GLN A 106 -7.85 11.81 -6.65
C GLN A 106 -7.63 10.44 -7.30
N HIS A 107 -7.98 9.35 -6.61
CA HIS A 107 -7.63 7.97 -6.98
C HIS A 107 -8.84 7.08 -7.24
N ILE A 108 -9.92 7.64 -7.79
CA ILE A 108 -11.10 6.87 -8.20
C ILE A 108 -10.73 5.81 -9.23
N ARG A 109 -11.12 4.56 -8.92
CA ARG A 109 -10.83 3.31 -9.63
C ARG A 109 -9.33 3.04 -9.81
N LYS A 110 -8.54 3.44 -8.81
CA LYS A 110 -7.09 3.29 -8.78
C LYS A 110 -6.60 2.80 -7.42
N ARG A 111 -5.40 2.20 -7.45
CA ARG A 111 -4.60 2.02 -6.25
C ARG A 111 -3.60 3.17 -6.11
N PHE A 112 -3.34 3.58 -4.88
CA PHE A 112 -2.26 4.49 -4.52
C PHE A 112 -1.56 4.02 -3.25
N THR A 113 -0.49 4.72 -2.85
CA THR A 113 0.25 4.46 -1.62
C THR A 113 0.64 5.77 -0.93
N ALA A 114 0.90 5.68 0.37
CA ALA A 114 1.41 6.78 1.18
C ALA A 114 2.56 6.29 2.05
N ALA A 115 3.62 7.09 2.14
CA ALA A 115 4.77 6.87 3.02
C ALA A 115 5.39 8.20 3.44
N HIS A 116 6.27 8.21 4.44
CA HIS A 116 7.00 9.42 4.87
C HIS A 116 8.04 9.90 3.85
#